data_AF-A0A373LT54-F1
#
_entry.id   AF-A0A373LT54-F1
#
_cell.length_a   1.000
_cell.length_b   1.000
_cell.length_c   1.000
_cell.angle_alpha   90.00
_cell.angle_beta   90.00
_cell.angle_gamma   90.00
#
_symmetry.space_group_name_H-M   'P 1'
#
loop_
_entity.id
_entity.type
_entity.pdbx_description
1 polymer ?
#
loop_
_entity_poly.entity_id
_entity_poly.type
_entity_poly.pdbx_seq_one_letter_code
_entity_poly.pdbx_strand_id
1 'polypeptide(L)'
;MAVDECINEDVLREFLLENKAEVVKMFLTEYNEKQTLENTYNDGVEAGKEIGKSQGIEFGERRKLVEMVYKKIKRGKSVEEIADDWEEDIEVINSIFNEIEKLGLDKSLEEIMEHF
;
A
#
# COMPACT_ATOMS: atom_id res chain seq x y z
N MET A 1 -39.38 -25.77 18.71
CA MET A 1 -38.48 -26.53 17.80
C MET A 1 -37.91 -27.70 18.58
N ALA A 2 -37.39 -28.75 17.93
CA ALA A 2 -36.89 -29.95 18.64
C ALA A 2 -35.83 -29.62 19.72
N VAL A 3 -35.03 -28.57 19.50
CA VAL A 3 -34.04 -28.07 20.47
C VAL A 3 -34.71 -27.58 21.76
N ASP A 4 -35.83 -26.87 21.67
CA ASP A 4 -36.54 -26.34 22.84
C ASP A 4 -37.16 -27.45 23.70
N GLU A 5 -37.63 -28.53 23.05
CA GLU A 5 -38.22 -29.69 23.72
C GLU A 5 -37.14 -30.49 24.48
N CYS A 6 -35.97 -30.70 23.87
CA CYS A 6 -34.83 -31.32 24.53
C CYS A 6 -34.24 -30.50 25.70
N ILE A 7 -34.38 -29.16 25.66
CA ILE A 7 -34.02 -28.28 26.78
C ILE A 7 -35.04 -28.44 27.92
N ASN A 8 -36.33 -28.46 27.60
CA ASN A 8 -37.40 -28.55 28.60
C ASN A 8 -37.47 -29.92 29.28
N GLU A 9 -37.06 -30.99 28.60
CA GLU A 9 -37.04 -32.36 29.13
C GLU A 9 -35.70 -32.76 29.76
N ASP A 10 -34.75 -31.83 29.96
CA ASP A 10 -33.41 -32.08 30.51
C ASP A 10 -32.56 -33.12 29.73
N VAL A 11 -32.98 -33.49 28.52
CA VAL A 11 -32.31 -34.51 27.68
C VAL A 11 -30.89 -34.07 27.27
N LEU A 12 -30.68 -32.76 27.08
CA LEU A 12 -29.36 -32.19 26.78
C LEU A 12 -28.42 -32.18 28.00
N ARG A 13 -28.94 -32.30 29.22
CA ARG A 13 -28.16 -32.17 30.47
C ARG A 13 -27.13 -33.28 30.63
N GLU A 14 -27.56 -34.53 30.42
CA GLU A 14 -26.68 -35.70 30.56
C GLU A 14 -25.58 -35.67 29.50
N PHE A 15 -25.94 -35.35 28.24
CA PHE A 15 -24.99 -35.20 27.13
C PHE A 15 -23.93 -34.13 27.38
N LEU A 16 -24.33 -32.95 27.89
CA LEU A 16 -23.40 -31.85 28.19
C LEU A 16 -22.49 -32.14 29.39
N LEU A 17 -22.93 -32.95 30.36
CA LEU A 17 -22.10 -33.39 31.48
C LEU A 17 -21.05 -34.40 31.05
N GLU A 18 -21.44 -35.37 30.21
CA GLU A 18 -20.54 -36.38 29.65
C GLU A 18 -19.46 -35.75 28.75
N ASN A 19 -19.84 -34.76 27.95
CA ASN A 19 -18.96 -34.11 26.96
C ASN A 19 -18.45 -32.73 27.43
N LYS A 20 -18.50 -32.45 28.73
CA LYS A 20 -18.23 -31.11 29.30
C LYS A 20 -16.92 -30.48 28.83
N ALA A 21 -15.84 -31.27 28.78
CA ALA A 21 -14.54 -30.78 28.34
C ALA A 21 -14.54 -30.36 26.86
N GLU A 22 -15.25 -31.10 26.00
CA GLU A 22 -15.38 -30.82 24.57
C GLU A 22 -16.28 -29.61 24.32
N VAL A 23 -17.40 -29.50 25.04
CA VAL A 23 -18.31 -28.34 24.95
C VAL A 23 -17.59 -27.07 25.39
N VAL A 24 -16.87 -27.10 26.52
CA VAL A 24 -16.09 -25.94 27.00
C VAL A 24 -14.98 -25.58 26.01
N LYS A 25 -14.28 -26.58 25.45
CA LYS A 25 -13.26 -26.35 24.43
C LYS A 25 -13.87 -25.71 23.17
N MET A 26 -15.02 -26.20 22.70
CA MET A 26 -15.75 -25.64 21.55
C MET A 26 -16.06 -24.16 21.76
N PHE A 27 -16.61 -23.78 22.93
CA PHE A 27 -16.88 -22.38 23.28
C PHE A 27 -15.61 -21.50 23.35
N LEU A 28 -14.50 -22.04 23.87
CA LEU A 28 -13.23 -21.31 23.95
C LEU A 28 -12.52 -21.18 22.59
N THR A 29 -12.83 -22.06 21.64
CA THR A 29 -12.26 -22.06 20.29
C THR A 29 -13.23 -21.54 19.23
N GLU A 30 -14.39 -21.01 19.63
CA GLU A 30 -15.39 -20.52 18.69
C GLU A 30 -14.81 -19.34 17.90
N TYR A 31 -14.93 -19.44 16.59
CA TYR A 31 -14.43 -18.43 15.68
C TYR A 31 -15.25 -17.15 15.82
N ASN A 32 -14.59 -16.07 16.25
CA ASN A 32 -15.22 -14.75 16.30
C ASN A 32 -15.19 -14.11 14.90
N GLU A 33 -16.22 -14.41 14.11
CA GLU A 33 -16.40 -13.91 12.75
C GLU A 33 -16.32 -12.39 12.68
N LYS A 34 -16.99 -11.71 13.62
CA LYS A 34 -17.04 -10.25 13.67
C LYS A 34 -15.66 -9.65 13.90
N GLN A 35 -14.93 -10.17 14.90
CA GLN A 35 -13.58 -9.69 15.21
C GLN A 35 -12.61 -9.96 14.05
N THR A 36 -12.71 -11.12 13.41
CA THR A 36 -11.82 -11.46 12.30
C THR A 36 -12.09 -10.59 11.08
N LEU A 37 -13.36 -10.31 10.78
CA LEU A 37 -13.73 -9.39 9.71
C LEU A 37 -13.23 -7.97 9.99
N GLU A 38 -13.37 -7.49 11.23
CA GLU A 38 -12.89 -6.17 11.65
C GLU A 38 -11.37 -6.05 11.53
N ASN A 39 -10.63 -7.06 12.00
CA ASN A 39 -9.18 -7.12 11.85
C ASN A 39 -8.76 -7.09 10.38
N THR A 40 -9.37 -7.95 9.55
CA THR A 40 -9.06 -8.02 8.11
C THR A 40 -9.32 -6.68 7.41
N TYR A 41 -10.40 -5.99 7.77
CA TYR A 41 -10.69 -4.66 7.25
C TYR A 41 -9.62 -3.64 7.66
N ASN A 42 -9.25 -3.62 8.95
CA ASN A 42 -8.25 -2.70 9.48
C ASN A 42 -6.87 -2.93 8.84
N ASP A 43 -6.46 -4.19 8.69
CA ASP A 43 -5.22 -4.57 8.01
C ASP A 43 -5.22 -4.07 6.55
N GLY A 44 -6.34 -4.22 5.85
CA GLY A 44 -6.51 -3.70 4.50
C GLY A 44 -6.41 -2.17 4.41
N VAL A 45 -6.99 -1.46 5.38
CA VAL A 45 -6.90 0.01 5.47
C VAL A 45 -5.47 0.46 5.75
N GLU A 46 -4.77 -0.21 6.66
CA GLU A 46 -3.38 0.11 7.00
C GLU A 46 -2.45 -0.15 5.82
N ALA A 47 -2.57 -1.33 5.17
CA ALA A 47 -1.82 -1.64 3.97
C ALA A 47 -2.08 -0.61 2.85
N GLY A 48 -3.34 -0.21 2.65
CA GLY A 48 -3.69 0.82 1.68
C GLY A 48 -3.05 2.18 1.98
N LYS A 49 -2.98 2.58 3.26
CA LYS A 49 -2.31 3.82 3.67
C LYS A 49 -0.81 3.79 3.43
N GLU A 50 -0.15 2.68 3.77
CA GLU A 50 1.30 2.54 3.58
C GLU A 50 1.66 2.51 2.10
N ILE A 51 0.91 1.77 1.27
CA ILE A 51 1.09 1.78 -0.19
C ILE A 51 0.89 3.20 -0.74
N GLY A 52 -0.20 3.87 -0.37
CA GLY A 52 -0.49 5.22 -0.85
C GLY A 52 0.57 6.25 -0.44
N LYS A 53 1.09 6.13 0.79
CA LYS A 53 2.18 6.97 1.29
C LYS A 53 3.48 6.71 0.52
N SER A 54 3.84 5.45 0.32
CA SER A 54 5.04 5.08 -0.44
C SER A 54 4.96 5.59 -1.89
N GLN A 55 3.84 5.36 -2.57
CA GLN A 55 3.62 5.85 -3.93
C GLN A 55 3.65 7.38 -4.00
N GLY A 56 3.06 8.06 -3.02
CA GLY A 56 3.06 9.52 -2.95
C GLY A 56 4.46 10.11 -2.78
N ILE A 57 5.31 9.48 -1.96
CA ILE A 57 6.70 9.88 -1.77
C ILE A 57 7.49 9.67 -3.07
N GLU A 58 7.43 8.46 -3.65
CA GLU A 58 8.14 8.11 -4.88
C GLU A 58 7.76 9.04 -6.04
N PHE A 59 6.46 9.31 -6.22
CA PHE A 59 5.98 10.25 -7.23
C PHE A 59 6.47 11.68 -6.99
N GLY A 60 6.47 12.13 -5.74
CA GLY A 60 6.96 13.46 -5.37
C GLY A 60 8.46 13.63 -5.62
N GLU A 61 9.27 12.63 -5.25
CA GLU A 61 10.71 12.59 -5.50
C GLU A 61 11.01 12.57 -7.00
N ARG A 62 10.33 11.70 -7.76
CA ARG A 62 10.48 11.60 -9.21
C ARG A 62 10.15 12.90 -9.91
N ARG A 63 9.02 13.53 -9.60
CA ARG A 63 8.65 14.83 -10.17
C ARG A 63 9.70 15.89 -9.85
N LYS A 64 10.14 15.97 -8.61
CA LYS A 64 11.15 16.96 -8.22
C LYS A 64 12.47 16.76 -8.95
N LEU A 65 12.89 15.51 -9.17
CA LEU A 65 14.07 15.19 -9.95
C LEU A 65 13.92 15.69 -11.40
N VAL A 66 12.81 15.36 -12.07
CA VAL A 66 12.52 15.82 -13.44
C VAL A 66 12.51 17.34 -13.54
N GLU A 67 11.89 18.04 -12.59
CA GLU A 67 11.87 19.50 -12.52
C GLU A 67 13.28 20.09 -12.48
N MET A 68 14.15 19.51 -11.65
CA MET A 68 15.49 20.00 -11.45
C MET A 68 16.39 19.72 -12.65
N VAL A 69 16.29 18.52 -13.24
CA VAL A 69 16.96 18.16 -14.49
C VAL A 69 16.57 19.14 -15.59
N TYR A 70 15.27 19.35 -15.82
CA TYR A 70 14.77 20.32 -16.81
C TYR A 70 15.35 21.73 -16.62
N LYS A 71 15.33 22.25 -15.38
CA LYS A 71 15.87 23.58 -15.06
C LYS A 71 17.38 23.67 -15.29
N LYS A 72 18.13 22.60 -15.03
CA LYS A 72 19.59 22.57 -15.21
C LYS A 72 19.99 22.44 -16.68
N ILE A 73 19.23 21.68 -17.48
CA ILE A 73 19.40 21.63 -18.94
C ILE A 73 19.21 23.02 -19.54
N LYS A 74 18.16 23.76 -19.14
CA LYS A 74 17.94 25.14 -19.59
C LYS A 74 19.05 26.12 -19.18
N ARG A 75 19.85 25.77 -18.17
CA ARG A 75 21.03 26.54 -17.74
C ARG A 75 22.32 26.09 -18.44
N GLY A 76 22.25 25.12 -19.34
CA GLY A 76 23.39 24.61 -20.11
C GLY A 76 24.31 23.66 -19.34
N LYS A 77 23.83 23.04 -18.26
CA LYS A 77 24.59 22.03 -17.51
C LYS A 77 24.60 20.68 -18.23
N SER A 78 25.71 19.95 -18.12
CA SER A 78 25.80 18.58 -18.67
C SER A 78 25.13 17.53 -17.76
N VAL A 79 24.88 16.34 -18.30
CA VAL A 79 24.30 15.21 -17.56
C VAL A 79 25.22 14.78 -16.41
N GLU A 80 26.53 14.77 -16.64
CA GLU A 80 27.56 14.44 -15.65
C GLU A 80 27.53 15.45 -14.49
N GLU A 81 27.50 16.75 -14.79
CA GLU A 81 27.42 17.78 -13.75
C GLU A 81 26.12 17.71 -12.93
N ILE A 82 25.02 17.29 -13.56
CA ILE A 82 23.74 17.13 -12.88
C ILE A 82 23.76 15.88 -11.99
N ALA A 83 24.33 14.77 -12.45
CA ALA A 83 24.47 13.55 -11.64
C ALA A 83 25.36 13.82 -10.41
N ASP A 84 26.52 14.46 -10.63
CA ASP A 84 27.47 14.80 -9.56
C ASP A 84 26.90 15.83 -8.56
N ASP A 85 26.22 16.89 -9.03
CA ASP A 85 25.59 17.90 -8.16
C ASP A 85 24.56 17.29 -7.18
N TRP A 86 23.98 16.13 -7.53
CA TRP A 86 22.83 15.53 -6.85
C TRP A 86 23.10 14.17 -6.23
N GLU A 87 24.32 13.64 -6.37
CA GLU A 87 24.69 12.28 -5.96
C GLU A 87 23.73 11.22 -6.53
N GLU A 88 23.23 11.46 -7.74
CA GLU A 88 22.29 10.59 -8.44
C GLU A 88 23.01 9.73 -9.48
N ASP A 89 22.43 8.58 -9.79
CA ASP A 89 22.97 7.71 -10.84
C ASP A 89 22.89 8.43 -12.20
N ILE A 90 24.03 8.49 -12.89
CA ILE A 90 24.13 9.11 -14.21
C ILE A 90 23.18 8.48 -15.22
N GLU A 91 22.88 7.18 -15.12
CA GLU A 91 21.92 6.48 -15.99
C GLU A 91 20.50 7.01 -15.79
N VAL A 92 20.13 7.30 -14.53
CA VAL A 92 18.81 7.86 -14.18
C VAL A 92 18.65 9.27 -14.74
N ILE A 93 19.66 10.12 -14.54
CA ILE A 93 19.67 11.49 -15.08
C ILE A 93 19.64 11.45 -16.60
N ASN A 94 20.45 10.60 -17.23
CA ASN A 94 20.51 10.46 -18.68
C ASN A 94 19.16 10.01 -19.26
N SER A 95 18.45 9.08 -18.59
CA SER A 95 17.11 8.67 -19.02
C SER A 95 16.14 9.85 -19.04
N ILE A 96 16.10 10.66 -17.98
CA ILE A 96 15.24 11.85 -17.89
C ILE A 96 15.63 12.88 -18.94
N PHE A 97 16.94 13.15 -19.08
CA PHE A 97 17.47 14.09 -20.05
C PHE A 97 17.03 13.75 -21.48
N ASN A 98 17.21 12.49 -21.88
CA ASN A 98 16.84 12.02 -23.22
C ASN A 98 15.33 12.13 -23.48
N GLU A 99 14.50 11.91 -22.46
CA GLU A 99 13.06 12.03 -22.57
C GLU A 99 12.62 13.50 -22.69
N ILE A 100 13.22 14.41 -21.92
CA ILE A 100 13.00 15.86 -22.05
C ILE A 100 13.44 16.35 -23.44
N GLU A 101 14.59 15.92 -23.94
CA GLU A 101 15.06 16.29 -25.29
C GLU A 101 14.12 15.81 -26.38
N LYS A 102 13.59 14.58 -26.27
CA LYS A 102 12.58 14.05 -27.21
C LYS A 102 11.30 14.87 -27.22
N LEU A 103 10.89 15.38 -26.06
CA LEU A 103 9.68 16.19 -25.93
C LEU A 103 9.86 17.61 -26.47
N GLY A 104 11.08 18.16 -26.40
CA GLY A 104 11.43 19.52 -26.83
C GLY A 104 11.62 20.49 -25.66
N LEU A 105 12.79 21.14 -25.58
CA LEU A 105 13.12 22.12 -24.54
C LEU A 105 12.40 23.46 -24.68
N ASP A 106 11.72 23.68 -25.81
CA ASP A 106 10.84 24.82 -26.06
C ASP A 106 9.55 24.75 -25.23
N LYS A 107 9.13 23.53 -24.82
CA LYS A 107 7.96 23.32 -23.96
C LYS A 107 8.17 23.84 -22.53
N SER A 108 7.07 24.18 -21.88
CA SER A 108 7.01 24.54 -20.46
C SER A 108 7.29 23.34 -19.55
N LEU A 109 7.59 23.61 -18.28
CA LEU A 109 7.81 22.55 -17.30
C LEU A 109 6.54 21.72 -17.10
N GLU A 110 5.39 22.39 -17.07
CA GLU A 110 4.08 21.77 -16.89
C GLU A 110 3.79 20.76 -18.02
N GLU A 111 4.04 21.13 -19.27
CA GLU A 111 3.85 20.23 -20.42
C GLU A 111 4.81 19.03 -20.38
N ILE A 112 6.07 19.24 -19.96
CA ILE A 112 7.03 18.13 -19.79
C ILE A 112 6.56 17.17 -18.70
N MET A 113 6.04 17.71 -17.61
CA MET A 113 5.58 16.97 -16.43
C MET A 113 4.32 16.12 -16.64
N GLU A 114 3.60 16.29 -17.75
CA GLU A 114 2.49 15.41 -18.12
C GLU A 114 2.98 14.06 -18.68
N HIS A 115 4.27 13.96 -19.02
CA HIS A 115 4.89 12.76 -19.58
C HIS A 115 5.69 11.94 -18.55
N PHE A 116 5.77 12.39 -17.29
CA PHE A 116 6.48 11.74 -16.18
C PHE A 116 5.56 11.52 -14.97
#